data_AF-A0A932MWS1-F1
#
_entry.id   AF-A0A932MWS1-F1
#
_cell.length_a   1.000
_cell.length_b   1.000
_cell.length_c   1.000
_cell.angle_alpha   90.00
_cell.angle_beta   90.00
_cell.angle_gamma   90.00
#
_symmetry.space_group_name_H-M   'P 1'
#
loop_
_entity.id
_entity.type
_entity.pdbx_description
1 polymer ?
#
loop_
_entity_poly.entity_id
_entity_poly.type
_entity_poly.pdbx_seq_one_letter_code
_entity_poly.pdbx_strand_id
1 'polypeptide(L)'
;AIAYKDSKYYDSAARIFDKLVNDPKFAKSEFKTDSTFQLAENYKLFFAFDKATDAYLAFMQATENTKNPNRPYALYTAARLEEYAGHIKQAAATYERYAETFKDSEEAANALFRAAELHEKNSDRDAQRRVLLTFIKRFKDSQGMSTRILMAMMQLGDIALAQGKTREAAKQYEDVGREYQVRGFQPGTAASEAAAKAKFMIIEQKFADYAKIRLTGSVQQKMAADLKRKRKVLDDLELAYAEVFPYKSLDWTIAAFFRLGDIYRDFADTLYKAPQPRGLSEEELQIFTNQVEDEGLKFENTAIERFEKTVTESRRLKVTNDWAKRALEAINKYKPQDYPLFKEPKRRPTFEPRFRIDARTVGAPTKATPPPAPPTTPTPTPDPNTGAP
;
A
#
# COMPACT_ATOMS: atom_id res chain seq x y z
N ALA A 1 15.79 -37.46 19.94
CA ALA A 1 15.38 -36.17 19.35
C ALA A 1 15.41 -36.22 17.83
N ILE A 2 16.56 -36.54 17.22
CA ILE A 2 16.75 -36.58 15.76
C ILE A 2 15.73 -37.50 15.04
N ALA A 3 15.52 -38.73 15.51
CA ALA A 3 14.53 -39.64 14.91
C ALA A 3 13.10 -39.05 14.85
N TYR A 4 12.67 -38.28 15.86
CA TYR A 4 11.38 -37.59 15.83
C TYR A 4 11.36 -36.48 14.78
N LYS A 5 12.45 -35.70 14.68
CA LYS A 5 12.61 -34.64 13.69
C LYS A 5 12.57 -35.20 12.26
N ASP A 6 13.29 -36.30 12.00
CA ASP A 6 13.33 -36.95 10.69
C ASP A 6 11.97 -37.52 10.29
N SER A 7 11.21 -37.98 11.29
CA SER A 7 9.82 -38.43 11.14
C SER A 7 8.80 -37.29 11.14
N LYS A 8 9.24 -36.02 11.14
CA LYS A 8 8.42 -34.80 11.15
C LYS A 8 7.53 -34.61 12.39
N TYR A 9 7.80 -35.32 13.47
CA TYR A 9 7.18 -35.09 14.79
C TYR A 9 7.91 -33.96 15.53
N TYR A 10 7.79 -32.73 15.00
CA TYR A 10 8.56 -31.58 15.47
C TYR A 10 8.24 -31.16 16.91
N ASP A 11 7.00 -31.33 17.36
CA ASP A 11 6.60 -31.07 18.75
C ASP A 11 7.32 -32.03 19.72
N SER A 12 7.39 -33.31 19.35
CA SER A 12 8.03 -34.37 20.12
C SER A 12 9.54 -34.20 20.12
N ALA A 13 10.13 -33.85 18.96
CA ALA A 13 11.54 -33.51 18.86
C ALA A 13 11.89 -32.30 19.75
N ALA A 14 11.08 -31.23 19.71
CA ALA A 14 11.26 -30.04 20.55
C ALA A 14 11.24 -30.39 22.04
N ARG A 15 10.30 -31.21 22.51
CA ARG A 15 10.26 -31.64 23.93
C ARG A 15 11.54 -32.32 24.39
N ILE A 16 12.20 -33.10 23.52
CA ILE A 16 13.47 -33.75 23.87
C ILE A 16 14.63 -32.75 23.85
N PHE A 17 14.69 -31.86 22.85
CA PHE A 17 15.72 -30.81 22.82
C PHE A 17 15.57 -29.82 23.98
N ASP A 18 14.34 -29.48 24.36
CA ASP A 18 14.04 -28.61 25.51
C ASP A 18 14.63 -29.16 26.81
N LYS A 19 14.48 -30.47 27.05
CA LYS A 19 15.14 -31.15 28.18
C LYS A 19 16.66 -31.02 28.14
N LEU A 20 17.29 -31.20 26.97
CA LEU A 20 18.74 -31.06 26.84
C LEU A 20 19.24 -29.63 27.10
N VAL A 21 18.40 -28.63 26.80
CA VAL A 21 18.73 -27.22 26.99
C VAL A 21 18.50 -26.77 28.43
N ASN A 22 17.37 -27.16 29.03
CA ASN A 22 16.86 -26.59 30.28
C ASN A 22 17.08 -27.46 31.52
N ASP A 23 17.27 -28.78 31.41
CA ASP A 23 17.51 -29.63 32.57
C ASP A 23 18.93 -29.37 33.14
N PRO A 24 19.06 -29.01 34.44
CA PRO A 24 20.36 -28.76 35.08
C PRO A 24 21.36 -29.92 34.93
N LYS A 25 20.90 -31.16 34.77
CA LYS A 25 21.75 -32.34 34.54
C LYS A 25 22.61 -32.20 33.28
N PHE A 26 22.13 -31.48 32.27
CA PHE A 26 22.84 -31.27 31.00
C PHE A 26 23.49 -29.89 30.91
N ALA A 27 23.59 -29.13 32.02
CA ALA A 27 24.11 -27.77 32.00
C ALA A 27 25.53 -27.64 31.40
N LYS A 28 26.37 -28.68 31.56
CA LYS A 28 27.75 -28.75 31.02
C LYS A 28 27.87 -29.60 29.75
N SER A 29 26.76 -30.03 29.16
CA SER A 29 26.78 -30.87 27.95
C SER A 29 27.35 -30.09 26.77
N GLU A 30 28.26 -30.72 26.02
CA GLU A 30 28.80 -30.15 24.77
C GLU A 30 27.70 -29.95 23.72
N PHE A 31 26.63 -30.75 23.77
CA PHE A 31 25.51 -30.68 22.83
C PHE A 31 24.50 -29.57 23.17
N LYS A 32 24.68 -28.85 24.28
CA LYS A 32 23.68 -27.89 24.76
C LYS A 32 23.42 -26.78 23.74
N THR A 33 24.48 -26.18 23.19
CA THR A 33 24.37 -25.10 22.20
C THR A 33 23.67 -25.54 20.91
N ASP A 34 24.08 -26.69 20.36
CA ASP A 34 23.45 -27.24 19.16
C ASP A 34 22.00 -27.66 19.42
N SER A 35 21.71 -28.17 20.62
CA SER A 35 20.34 -28.50 21.05
C SER A 35 19.47 -27.25 21.15
N THR A 36 19.99 -26.10 21.59
CA THR A 36 19.26 -24.83 21.58
C THR A 36 18.88 -24.40 20.17
N PHE A 37 19.80 -24.54 19.21
CA PHE A 37 19.48 -24.26 17.80
C PHE A 37 18.42 -25.22 17.24
N GLN A 38 18.57 -26.52 17.48
CA GLN A 38 17.59 -27.52 17.04
C GLN A 38 16.22 -27.33 17.72
N LEU A 39 16.20 -26.87 18.97
CA LEU A 39 14.96 -26.52 19.67
C LEU A 39 14.22 -25.39 18.93
N ALA A 40 14.94 -24.33 18.57
CA ALA A 40 14.40 -23.21 17.79
C ALA A 40 13.87 -23.66 16.42
N GLU A 41 14.63 -24.48 15.69
CA GLU A 41 14.22 -25.06 14.41
C GLU A 41 12.90 -25.82 14.51
N ASN A 42 12.76 -26.67 15.54
CA ASN A 42 11.55 -27.45 15.72
C ASN A 42 10.37 -26.55 16.12
N TYR A 43 10.54 -25.62 17.07
CA TYR A 43 9.50 -24.64 17.41
C TYR A 43 8.99 -23.87 16.19
N LYS A 44 9.90 -23.45 15.30
CA LYS A 44 9.56 -22.79 14.03
C LYS A 44 8.70 -23.70 13.14
N LEU A 45 9.08 -24.97 12.98
CA LEU A 45 8.43 -25.91 12.05
C LEU A 45 6.99 -26.29 12.44
N PHE A 46 6.60 -26.17 13.71
CA PHE A 46 5.21 -26.32 14.14
C PHE A 46 4.55 -25.01 14.58
N PHE A 47 5.08 -23.87 14.13
CA PHE A 47 4.48 -22.53 14.27
C PHE A 47 4.40 -21.98 15.72
N ALA A 48 5.23 -22.48 16.63
CA ALA A 48 5.42 -21.87 17.95
C ALA A 48 6.42 -20.70 17.87
N PHE A 49 6.04 -19.63 17.17
CA PHE A 49 6.95 -18.54 16.78
C PHE A 49 7.64 -17.84 17.96
N ASP A 50 6.91 -17.51 19.02
CA ASP A 50 7.52 -16.84 20.18
C ASP A 50 8.59 -17.70 20.84
N LYS A 51 8.29 -18.99 21.05
CA LYS A 51 9.26 -19.96 21.60
C LYS A 51 10.45 -20.17 20.68
N ALA A 52 10.22 -20.18 19.37
CA ALA A 52 11.29 -20.29 18.38
C ALA A 52 12.21 -19.07 18.43
N THR A 53 11.64 -17.86 18.48
CA THR A 53 12.39 -16.60 18.64
C THR A 53 13.22 -16.62 19.91
N ASP A 54 12.62 -16.93 21.07
CA ASP A 54 13.33 -17.01 22.35
C ASP A 54 14.52 -17.99 22.28
N ALA A 55 14.31 -19.16 21.67
CA ALA A 55 15.37 -20.16 21.50
C ALA A 55 16.47 -19.69 20.53
N TYR A 56 16.16 -19.01 19.43
CA TYR A 56 17.18 -18.42 18.55
C TYR A 56 17.95 -17.30 19.24
N LEU A 57 17.29 -16.46 20.03
CA LEU A 57 17.95 -15.39 20.78
C LEU A 57 18.85 -15.96 21.90
N ALA A 58 18.41 -17.01 22.58
CA ALA A 58 19.24 -17.75 23.53
C ALA A 58 20.45 -18.40 22.85
N PHE A 59 20.27 -18.98 21.65
CA PHE A 59 21.39 -19.48 20.84
C PHE A 59 22.37 -18.35 20.46
N MET A 60 21.86 -17.17 20.07
CA MET A 60 22.68 -16.01 19.75
C MET A 60 23.51 -15.51 20.94
N GLN A 61 22.95 -15.53 22.15
CA GLN A 61 23.66 -15.19 23.38
C GLN A 61 24.73 -16.24 23.72
N ALA A 62 24.38 -17.52 23.68
CA ALA A 62 25.31 -18.61 23.97
C ALA A 62 26.52 -18.67 23.01
N THR A 63 26.39 -18.08 21.82
CA THR A 63 27.41 -18.11 20.77
C THR A 63 28.08 -16.76 20.51
N GLU A 64 27.86 -15.74 21.36
CA GLU A 64 28.21 -14.32 21.08
C GLU A 64 29.63 -14.11 20.56
N ASN A 65 30.61 -14.76 21.19
CA ASN A 65 32.03 -14.64 20.88
C ASN A 65 32.58 -15.78 20.01
N THR A 66 31.71 -16.44 19.25
CA THR A 66 32.09 -17.58 18.40
C THR A 66 31.90 -17.26 16.92
N LYS A 67 32.63 -17.98 16.07
CA LYS A 67 32.44 -17.96 14.61
C LYS A 67 31.38 -18.97 14.14
N ASN A 68 30.38 -19.26 14.98
CA ASN A 68 29.37 -20.26 14.64
C ASN A 68 28.59 -19.81 13.38
N PRO A 69 28.59 -20.62 12.29
CA PRO A 69 28.01 -20.21 11.01
C PRO A 69 26.49 -20.07 11.04
N ASN A 70 25.80 -20.61 12.06
CA ASN A 70 24.35 -20.48 12.20
C ASN A 70 23.91 -19.15 12.82
N ARG A 71 24.84 -18.33 13.33
CA ARG A 71 24.51 -17.05 13.99
C ARG A 71 23.76 -16.08 13.08
N PRO A 72 24.21 -15.80 11.82
CA PRO A 72 23.43 -14.97 10.91
C PRO A 72 22.02 -15.55 10.68
N TYR A 73 21.95 -16.84 10.37
CA TYR A 73 20.67 -17.51 10.14
C TYR A 73 19.71 -17.37 11.33
N ALA A 74 20.20 -17.61 12.55
CA ALA A 74 19.41 -17.57 13.77
C ALA A 74 18.82 -16.18 14.03
N LEU A 75 19.64 -15.12 13.97
CA LEU A 75 19.17 -13.77 14.25
C LEU A 75 18.21 -13.24 13.17
N TYR A 76 18.49 -13.50 11.90
CA TYR A 76 17.59 -13.13 10.81
C TYR A 76 16.25 -13.86 10.90
N THR A 77 16.28 -15.16 11.23
CA THR A 77 15.08 -15.98 11.40
C THR A 77 14.27 -15.52 12.61
N ALA A 78 14.91 -15.15 13.73
CA ALA A 78 14.22 -14.56 14.88
C ALA A 78 13.43 -13.30 14.48
N ALA A 79 14.05 -12.36 13.75
CA ALA A 79 13.37 -11.15 13.29
C ALA A 79 12.15 -11.45 12.39
N ARG A 80 12.26 -12.44 11.49
CA ARG A 80 11.14 -12.89 10.65
C ARG A 80 10.00 -13.50 11.46
N LEU A 81 10.33 -14.28 12.49
CA LEU A 81 9.32 -14.92 13.33
C LEU A 81 8.59 -13.91 14.21
N GLU A 82 9.30 -12.92 14.75
CA GLU A 82 8.70 -11.76 15.41
C GLU A 82 7.76 -11.01 14.46
N GLU A 83 8.17 -10.81 13.21
CA GLU A 83 7.34 -10.17 12.20
C GLU A 83 6.07 -10.98 11.90
N TYR A 84 6.18 -12.30 11.73
CA TYR A 84 5.04 -13.20 11.51
C TYR A 84 4.10 -13.31 12.71
N ALA A 85 4.62 -13.18 13.93
CA ALA A 85 3.84 -13.11 15.16
C ALA A 85 3.14 -11.74 15.34
N GLY A 86 3.50 -10.72 14.55
CA GLY A 86 2.95 -9.37 14.66
C GLY A 86 3.69 -8.48 15.66
N HIS A 87 4.84 -8.91 16.15
CA HIS A 87 5.72 -8.16 17.05
C HIS A 87 6.56 -7.12 16.27
N ILE A 88 5.86 -6.17 15.62
CA ILE A 88 6.45 -5.24 14.64
C ILE A 88 7.64 -4.45 15.20
N LYS A 89 7.53 -3.93 16.42
CA LYS A 89 8.60 -3.16 17.07
C LYS A 89 9.83 -4.01 17.37
N GLN A 90 9.63 -5.21 17.92
CA GLN A 90 10.71 -6.15 18.22
C GLN A 90 11.39 -6.59 16.92
N ALA A 91 10.62 -7.00 15.92
CA ALA A 91 11.13 -7.41 14.61
C ALA A 91 12.02 -6.35 13.96
N ALA A 92 11.58 -5.08 13.96
CA ALA A 92 12.37 -3.98 13.42
C ALA A 92 13.71 -3.83 14.14
N ALA A 93 13.70 -3.84 15.47
CA ALA A 93 14.92 -3.79 16.28
C ALA A 93 15.84 -5.00 16.05
N THR A 94 15.30 -6.20 15.88
CA THR A 94 16.07 -7.41 15.63
C THR A 94 16.70 -7.41 14.23
N TYR A 95 16.00 -6.90 13.20
CA TYR A 95 16.59 -6.69 11.88
C TYR A 95 17.70 -5.63 11.90
N GLU A 96 17.54 -4.52 12.64
CA GLU A 96 18.63 -3.55 12.82
C GLU A 96 19.84 -4.19 13.51
N ARG A 97 19.60 -4.95 14.59
CA ARG A 97 20.64 -5.70 15.29
C ARG A 97 21.35 -6.67 14.34
N TYR A 98 20.63 -7.35 13.46
CA TYR A 98 21.21 -8.22 12.45
C TYR A 98 22.20 -7.47 11.56
N ALA A 99 21.77 -6.36 10.98
CA ALA A 99 22.62 -5.60 10.07
C ALA A 99 23.86 -5.00 10.76
N GLU A 100 23.77 -4.64 12.04
CA GLU A 100 24.92 -4.19 12.83
C GLU A 100 25.84 -5.32 13.27
N THR A 101 25.30 -6.51 13.56
CA THR A 101 26.11 -7.66 14.00
C THR A 101 26.83 -8.32 12.82
N PHE A 102 26.17 -8.43 11.67
CA PHE A 102 26.70 -9.11 10.48
C PHE A 102 26.92 -8.12 9.36
N LYS A 103 27.96 -7.28 9.51
CA LYS A 103 28.17 -6.14 8.61
C LYS A 103 28.50 -6.53 7.17
N ASP A 104 29.11 -7.69 7.00
CA ASP A 104 29.54 -8.20 5.71
C ASP A 104 28.55 -9.19 5.08
N SER A 105 27.42 -9.45 5.74
CA SER A 105 26.37 -10.31 5.19
C SER A 105 25.65 -9.61 4.03
N GLU A 106 25.36 -10.39 2.98
CA GLU A 106 24.57 -9.95 1.82
C GLU A 106 23.14 -9.57 2.22
N GLU A 107 22.62 -10.16 3.30
CA GLU A 107 21.31 -9.89 3.85
C GLU A 107 21.23 -8.64 4.72
N ALA A 108 22.35 -8.02 5.10
CA ALA A 108 22.33 -6.83 5.95
C ALA A 108 21.56 -5.66 5.30
N ALA A 109 21.65 -5.54 3.97
CA ALA A 109 20.87 -4.59 3.19
C ALA A 109 19.36 -4.91 3.25
N ASN A 110 19.00 -6.19 3.10
CA ASN A 110 17.62 -6.65 3.23
C ASN A 110 17.07 -6.36 4.63
N ALA A 111 17.84 -6.66 5.68
CA ALA A 111 17.44 -6.46 7.06
C ALA A 111 17.15 -4.98 7.37
N LEU A 112 18.04 -4.06 6.99
CA LEU A 112 17.80 -2.62 7.19
C LEU A 112 16.59 -2.11 6.41
N PHE A 113 16.40 -2.57 5.18
CA PHE A 113 15.23 -2.18 4.39
C PHE A 113 13.92 -2.70 5.04
N ARG A 114 13.88 -3.97 5.48
CA ARG A 114 12.75 -4.53 6.23
C ARG A 114 12.50 -3.80 7.54
N ALA A 115 13.55 -3.43 8.29
CA ALA A 115 13.41 -2.64 9.50
C ALA A 115 12.75 -1.28 9.23
N ALA A 116 13.13 -0.60 8.15
CA ALA A 116 12.49 0.66 7.77
C ALA A 116 11.01 0.49 7.42
N GLU A 117 10.63 -0.57 6.69
CA GLU A 117 9.22 -0.88 6.39
C GLU A 117 8.40 -1.20 7.65
N LEU A 118 9.00 -1.87 8.64
CA LEU A 118 8.34 -2.15 9.90
C LEU A 118 8.19 -0.90 10.77
N HIS A 119 9.18 -0.01 10.78
CA HIS A 119 9.06 1.30 11.43
C HIS A 119 7.98 2.16 10.78
N GLU A 120 7.87 2.13 9.45
CA GLU A 120 6.75 2.74 8.72
C GLU A 120 5.41 2.19 9.17
N LYS A 121 5.26 0.86 9.20
CA LYS A 121 4.03 0.19 9.65
C LYS A 121 3.66 0.54 11.09
N ASN A 122 4.66 0.76 11.95
CA ASN A 122 4.48 1.17 13.33
C ASN A 122 4.34 2.71 13.50
N SER A 123 4.35 3.47 12.40
CA SER A 123 4.34 4.95 12.38
C SER A 123 5.50 5.60 13.16
N ASP A 124 6.59 4.88 13.38
CA ASP A 124 7.80 5.39 14.02
C ASP A 124 8.68 6.06 12.95
N ARG A 125 8.32 7.30 12.61
CA ARG A 125 8.96 8.04 11.52
C ARG A 125 10.41 8.42 11.83
N ASP A 126 10.75 8.63 13.10
CA ASP A 126 12.12 8.96 13.50
C ASP A 126 13.05 7.75 13.37
N ALA A 127 12.59 6.56 13.83
CA ALA A 127 13.34 5.32 13.62
C ALA A 127 13.43 4.96 12.13
N GLN A 128 12.32 5.07 11.37
CA GLN A 128 12.33 4.85 9.92
C GLN A 128 13.37 5.74 9.23
N ARG A 129 13.37 7.04 9.50
CA ARG A 129 14.33 8.00 8.93
C ARG A 129 15.78 7.60 9.25
N ARG A 130 16.07 7.27 10.50
CA ARG A 130 17.40 6.84 10.93
C ARG A 130 17.86 5.60 10.16
N VAL A 131 17.01 4.59 10.07
CA VAL A 131 17.33 3.32 9.38
C VAL A 131 17.53 3.53 7.89
N LEU A 132 16.69 4.33 7.22
CA LEU A 132 16.85 4.65 5.79
C LEU A 132 18.15 5.39 5.50
N LEU A 133 18.53 6.36 6.35
CA LEU A 133 19.81 7.06 6.22
C LEU A 133 20.99 6.10 6.39
N THR A 134 20.94 5.19 7.36
CA THR A 134 21.96 4.14 7.54
C THR A 134 22.04 3.23 6.31
N PHE A 135 20.89 2.78 5.79
CA PHE A 135 20.80 1.96 4.59
C PHE A 135 21.44 2.65 3.38
N ILE A 136 21.06 3.89 3.10
CA ILE A 136 21.61 4.66 1.96
C ILE A 136 23.12 4.85 2.14
N LYS A 137 23.57 5.28 3.32
CA LYS A 137 24.99 5.51 3.60
C LYS A 137 25.84 4.26 3.34
N ARG A 138 25.34 3.09 3.72
CA ARG A 138 26.09 1.83 3.68
C ARG A 138 26.02 1.13 2.32
N PHE A 139 24.91 1.24 1.60
CA PHE A 139 24.65 0.43 0.41
C PHE A 139 24.42 1.23 -0.88
N LYS A 140 24.67 2.55 -0.89
CA LYS A 140 24.48 3.40 -2.09
C LYS A 140 25.20 2.91 -3.34
N ASP A 141 26.35 2.27 -3.17
CA ASP A 141 27.23 1.79 -4.24
C ASP A 141 27.21 0.25 -4.36
N SER A 142 26.36 -0.43 -3.58
CA SER A 142 26.23 -1.89 -3.62
C SER A 142 25.47 -2.34 -4.86
N GLN A 143 25.98 -3.37 -5.54
CA GLN A 143 25.35 -3.97 -6.71
C GLN A 143 23.92 -4.43 -6.37
N GLY A 144 22.97 -4.15 -7.28
CA GLY A 144 21.56 -4.54 -7.11
C GLY A 144 20.76 -3.67 -6.13
N MET A 145 21.37 -2.71 -5.43
CA MET A 145 20.67 -1.87 -4.45
C MET A 145 20.13 -0.56 -5.03
N SER A 146 20.54 -0.15 -6.24
CA SER A 146 20.17 1.14 -6.84
C SER A 146 18.67 1.46 -6.74
N THR A 147 17.78 0.51 -7.07
CA THR A 147 16.32 0.73 -6.99
C THR A 147 15.86 1.00 -5.56
N ARG A 148 16.35 0.22 -4.59
CA ARG A 148 15.99 0.39 -3.18
C ARG A 148 16.55 1.67 -2.57
N ILE A 149 17.73 2.10 -3.02
CA ILE A 149 18.30 3.39 -2.64
C ILE A 149 17.37 4.52 -3.10
N LEU A 150 16.88 4.46 -4.33
CA LEU A 150 15.94 5.44 -4.85
C LEU A 150 14.61 5.44 -4.09
N MET A 151 14.08 4.26 -3.76
CA MET A 151 12.87 4.12 -2.92
C MET A 151 13.09 4.67 -1.50
N ALA A 152 14.25 4.42 -0.89
CA ALA A 152 14.60 4.96 0.42
C ALA A 152 14.69 6.49 0.40
N MET A 153 15.29 7.08 -0.64
CA MET A 153 15.32 8.53 -0.84
C MET A 153 13.91 9.12 -0.97
N MET A 154 13.04 8.46 -1.74
CA MET A 154 11.63 8.85 -1.87
C MET A 154 10.90 8.82 -0.51
N GLN A 155 11.07 7.75 0.26
CA GLN A 155 10.49 7.65 1.61
C GLN A 155 11.01 8.73 2.56
N LEU A 156 12.30 9.12 2.48
CA LEU A 156 12.83 10.25 3.27
C LEU A 156 12.14 11.57 2.95
N GLY A 157 11.83 11.83 1.67
CA GLY A 157 11.03 12.98 1.26
C GLY A 157 9.60 12.94 1.82
N ASP A 158 8.95 11.77 1.80
CA ASP A 158 7.61 11.59 2.38
C ASP A 158 7.59 11.79 3.89
N ILE A 159 8.62 11.32 4.61
CA ILE A 159 8.78 11.58 6.04
C ILE A 159 8.91 13.09 6.30
N ALA A 160 9.77 13.78 5.53
CA ALA A 160 9.93 15.22 5.66
C ALA A 160 8.63 15.99 5.41
N LEU A 161 7.86 15.56 4.39
CA LEU A 161 6.56 16.16 4.08
C LEU A 161 5.55 15.94 5.22
N ALA A 162 5.48 14.73 5.76
CA ALA A 162 4.60 14.40 6.90
C ALA A 162 4.95 15.19 8.17
N GLN A 163 6.21 15.59 8.34
CA GLN A 163 6.68 16.47 9.42
C GLN A 163 6.46 17.96 9.15
N GLY A 164 5.80 18.33 8.04
CA GLY A 164 5.60 19.73 7.63
C GLY A 164 6.85 20.43 7.09
N LYS A 165 7.94 19.69 6.85
CA LYS A 165 9.22 20.22 6.36
C LYS A 165 9.21 20.29 4.83
N THR A 166 8.30 21.06 4.25
CA THR A 166 8.04 21.12 2.80
C THR A 166 9.29 21.42 1.96
N ARG A 167 10.18 22.31 2.45
CA ARG A 167 11.44 22.62 1.76
C ARG A 167 12.42 21.43 1.75
N GLU A 168 12.52 20.70 2.86
CA GLU A 168 13.35 19.48 2.93
C GLU A 168 12.76 18.40 2.02
N ALA A 169 11.45 18.22 2.03
CA ALA A 169 10.76 17.28 1.14
C ALA A 169 10.98 17.60 -0.34
N ALA A 170 10.82 18.86 -0.75
CA ALA A 170 11.06 19.31 -2.12
C ALA A 170 12.48 18.97 -2.59
N LYS A 171 13.49 19.28 -1.77
CA LYS A 171 14.88 18.94 -2.06
C LYS A 171 15.09 17.43 -2.20
N GLN A 172 14.52 16.62 -1.30
CA GLN A 172 14.61 15.16 -1.40
C GLN A 172 13.98 14.63 -2.69
N TYR A 173 12.83 15.17 -3.09
CA TYR A 173 12.18 14.78 -4.35
C TYR A 173 13.00 15.18 -5.58
N GLU A 174 13.64 16.35 -5.57
CA GLU A 174 14.58 16.75 -6.63
C GLU A 174 15.79 15.81 -6.68
N ASP A 175 16.32 15.43 -5.52
CA ASP A 175 17.43 14.49 -5.41
C ASP A 175 17.06 13.09 -5.95
N VAL A 176 15.83 12.61 -5.71
CA VAL A 176 15.31 11.38 -6.32
C VAL A 176 15.25 11.49 -7.85
N GLY A 177 14.73 12.60 -8.38
CA GLY A 177 14.66 12.80 -9.83
C GLY A 177 16.04 12.82 -10.49
N ARG A 178 17.02 13.47 -9.84
CA ARG A 178 18.41 13.52 -10.30
C ARG A 178 19.07 12.14 -10.25
N GLU A 179 18.92 11.44 -9.14
CA GLU A 179 19.51 10.10 -8.97
C GLU A 179 18.92 9.09 -9.98
N TYR A 180 17.62 9.21 -10.28
CA TYR A 180 16.98 8.42 -11.31
C TYR A 180 17.66 8.59 -12.68
N GLN A 181 17.94 9.84 -13.06
CA GLN A 181 18.60 10.18 -14.32
C GLN A 181 20.07 9.76 -14.35
N VAL A 182 20.83 10.08 -13.30
CA VAL A 182 22.27 9.77 -13.20
C VAL A 182 22.51 8.26 -13.28
N ARG A 183 21.66 7.44 -12.63
CA ARG A 183 21.77 5.97 -12.68
C ARG A 183 21.19 5.34 -13.95
N GLY A 184 20.57 6.13 -14.84
CA GLY A 184 20.07 5.65 -16.13
C GLY A 184 18.92 4.64 -16.04
N PHE A 185 18.06 4.76 -15.02
CA PHE A 185 16.93 3.84 -14.86
C PHE A 185 15.94 3.94 -16.02
N GLN A 186 15.33 2.80 -16.33
CA GLN A 186 14.35 2.69 -17.41
C GLN A 186 12.93 3.01 -16.90
N PRO A 187 12.09 3.66 -17.73
CA PRO A 187 10.66 3.84 -17.45
C PRO A 187 9.92 2.51 -17.23
N GLY A 188 8.83 2.53 -16.46
CA GLY A 188 8.01 1.35 -16.18
C GLY A 188 8.63 0.37 -15.17
N THR A 189 9.65 0.80 -14.43
CA THR A 189 10.31 0.05 -13.35
C THR A 189 9.89 0.58 -11.97
N ALA A 190 10.15 -0.17 -10.90
CA ALA A 190 9.93 0.30 -9.53
C ALA A 190 10.72 1.59 -9.21
N ALA A 191 11.91 1.77 -9.79
CA ALA A 191 12.68 3.01 -9.67
C ALA A 191 11.96 4.18 -10.35
N SER A 192 11.35 3.95 -11.52
CA SER A 192 10.58 4.97 -12.22
C SER A 192 9.31 5.38 -11.47
N GLU A 193 8.73 4.49 -10.67
CA GLU A 193 7.60 4.81 -9.81
C GLU A 193 8.00 5.79 -8.69
N ALA A 194 9.14 5.56 -8.03
CA ALA A 194 9.68 6.49 -7.05
C ALA A 194 9.98 7.87 -7.66
N ALA A 195 10.57 7.90 -8.86
CA ALA A 195 10.85 9.15 -9.55
C ALA A 195 9.58 9.88 -10.05
N ALA A 196 8.59 9.14 -10.55
CA ALA A 196 7.29 9.68 -10.93
C ALA A 196 6.57 10.30 -9.74
N LYS A 197 6.58 9.61 -8.59
CA LYS A 197 6.04 10.14 -7.33
C LYS A 197 6.74 11.42 -6.94
N ALA A 198 8.08 11.43 -6.90
CA ALA A 198 8.86 12.61 -6.55
C ALA A 198 8.52 13.80 -7.45
N LYS A 199 8.48 13.58 -8.77
CA LYS A 199 8.08 14.60 -9.75
C LYS A 199 6.67 15.11 -9.49
N PHE A 200 5.71 14.21 -9.30
CA PHE A 200 4.33 14.55 -9.00
C PHE A 200 4.23 15.40 -7.72
N MET A 201 4.91 15.00 -6.64
CA MET A 201 4.87 15.72 -5.36
C MET A 201 5.49 17.13 -5.43
N ILE A 202 6.49 17.35 -6.29
CA ILE A 202 7.00 18.70 -6.58
C ILE A 202 5.92 19.55 -7.26
N ILE A 203 5.19 18.97 -8.21
CA ILE A 203 4.12 19.66 -8.94
C ILE A 203 2.94 19.96 -8.01
N GLU A 204 2.61 19.06 -7.08
CA GLU A 204 1.56 19.26 -6.08
C GLU A 204 1.79 20.50 -5.21
N GLN A 205 3.05 20.87 -4.93
CA GLN A 205 3.36 22.12 -4.23
C GLN A 205 2.93 23.34 -5.05
N LYS A 206 3.20 23.33 -6.36
CA LYS A 206 2.76 24.39 -7.28
C LYS A 206 1.23 24.41 -7.42
N PHE A 207 0.60 23.23 -7.47
CA PHE A 207 -0.86 23.11 -7.49
C PHE A 207 -1.49 23.69 -6.21
N ALA A 208 -0.90 23.45 -5.05
CA ALA A 208 -1.38 24.02 -3.79
C ALA A 208 -1.34 25.55 -3.80
N ASP A 209 -0.35 26.17 -4.44
CA ASP A 209 -0.29 27.63 -4.61
C ASP A 209 -1.27 28.13 -5.67
N TYR A 210 -1.46 27.39 -6.77
CA TYR A 210 -2.50 27.65 -7.78
C TYR A 210 -3.91 27.66 -7.18
N ALA A 211 -4.23 26.69 -6.33
CA ALA A 211 -5.54 26.57 -5.69
C ALA A 211 -5.83 27.72 -4.71
N LYS A 212 -4.81 28.43 -4.21
CA LYS A 212 -4.98 29.63 -3.36
C LYS A 212 -5.29 30.88 -4.17
N ILE A 213 -5.06 30.87 -5.49
CA ILE A 213 -5.40 32.01 -6.35
C ILE A 213 -6.91 32.10 -6.46
N ARG A 214 -7.48 33.15 -5.87
CA ARG A 214 -8.89 33.54 -5.96
C ARG A 214 -9.01 34.90 -6.62
N LEU A 215 -10.17 35.19 -7.22
CA LEU A 215 -10.50 36.52 -7.71
C LEU A 215 -10.82 37.40 -6.50
N THR A 216 -10.05 38.47 -6.29
CA THR A 216 -10.19 39.30 -5.08
C THR A 216 -10.57 40.74 -5.40
N GLY A 217 -11.41 41.32 -4.52
CA GLY A 217 -11.86 42.70 -4.62
C GLY A 217 -13.09 42.86 -5.52
N SER A 218 -13.51 44.11 -5.72
CA SER A 218 -14.70 44.47 -6.49
C SER A 218 -14.38 45.25 -7.77
N VAL A 219 -13.10 45.30 -8.15
CA VAL A 219 -12.62 46.08 -9.30
C VAL A 219 -12.37 45.12 -10.45
N GLN A 220 -13.07 45.30 -11.56
CA GLN A 220 -13.00 44.41 -12.74
C GLN A 220 -11.56 44.21 -13.24
N GLN A 221 -10.77 45.29 -13.32
CA GLN A 221 -9.37 45.21 -13.78
C GLN A 221 -8.51 44.29 -12.91
N LYS A 222 -8.73 44.31 -11.58
CA LYS A 222 -8.00 43.44 -10.66
C LYS A 222 -8.42 41.98 -10.82
N MET A 223 -9.72 41.71 -10.99
CA MET A 223 -10.23 40.36 -11.26
C MET A 223 -9.68 39.81 -12.57
N ALA A 224 -9.63 40.62 -13.64
CA ALA A 224 -9.02 40.23 -14.90
C ALA A 224 -7.52 39.90 -14.75
N ALA A 225 -6.78 40.67 -13.93
CA ALA A 225 -5.38 40.40 -13.64
C ALA A 225 -5.19 39.11 -12.81
N ASP A 226 -6.01 38.87 -11.79
CA ASP A 226 -6.00 37.63 -10.99
C ASP A 226 -6.34 36.41 -11.86
N LEU A 227 -7.32 36.53 -12.76
CA LEU A 227 -7.70 35.48 -13.70
C LEU A 227 -6.59 35.17 -14.70
N LYS A 228 -5.97 36.20 -15.28
CA LYS A 228 -4.81 36.05 -16.18
C LYS A 228 -3.64 35.36 -15.48
N ARG A 229 -3.36 35.73 -14.22
CA ARG A 229 -2.34 35.08 -13.40
C ARG A 229 -2.69 33.61 -13.18
N LYS A 230 -3.93 33.30 -12.78
CA LYS A 230 -4.38 31.93 -12.55
C LYS A 230 -4.29 31.10 -13.82
N ARG A 231 -4.68 31.66 -14.97
CA ARG A 231 -4.64 30.95 -16.26
C ARG A 231 -3.22 30.58 -16.65
N LYS A 232 -2.27 31.50 -16.50
CA LYS A 232 -0.85 31.21 -16.73
C LYS A 232 -0.35 30.05 -15.88
N VAL A 233 -0.71 30.02 -14.59
CA VAL A 233 -0.30 28.93 -13.69
C VAL A 233 -1.00 27.62 -14.05
N LEU A 234 -2.25 27.65 -14.53
CA LEU A 234 -2.92 26.47 -15.09
C LEU A 234 -2.13 25.91 -16.27
N ASP A 235 -1.76 26.75 -17.23
CA ASP A 235 -1.02 26.33 -18.42
C ASP A 235 0.36 25.73 -18.03
N ASP A 236 1.05 26.34 -17.06
CA ASP A 236 2.31 25.82 -16.49
C ASP A 236 2.11 24.46 -15.80
N LEU A 237 1.01 24.27 -15.07
CA LEU A 237 0.68 23.00 -14.40
C LEU A 237 0.32 21.89 -15.37
N GLU A 238 -0.40 22.20 -16.46
CA GLU A 238 -0.71 21.22 -17.49
C GLU A 238 0.56 20.63 -18.11
N LEU A 239 1.52 21.48 -18.45
CA LEU A 239 2.84 21.05 -18.92
C LEU A 239 3.57 20.23 -17.86
N ALA A 240 3.57 20.70 -16.61
CA ALA A 240 4.30 20.04 -15.53
C ALA A 240 3.73 18.64 -15.22
N TYR A 241 2.41 18.45 -15.15
CA TYR A 241 1.81 17.12 -14.93
C TYR A 241 2.06 16.19 -16.12
N ALA A 242 2.14 16.70 -17.35
CA ALA A 242 2.49 15.89 -18.51
C ALA A 242 3.91 15.30 -18.43
N GLU A 243 4.84 15.93 -17.69
CA GLU A 243 6.19 15.41 -17.44
C GLU A 243 6.21 14.15 -16.55
N VAL A 244 5.08 13.75 -15.96
CA VAL A 244 4.96 12.48 -15.21
C VAL A 244 4.81 11.28 -16.16
N PHE A 245 4.21 11.45 -17.34
CA PHE A 245 3.94 10.36 -18.28
C PHE A 245 5.18 9.61 -18.79
N PRO A 246 6.33 10.26 -19.07
CA PRO A 246 7.55 9.58 -19.52
C PRO A 246 8.07 8.52 -18.56
N TYR A 247 7.77 8.60 -17.26
CA TYR A 247 8.17 7.58 -16.29
C TYR A 247 7.41 6.25 -16.45
N LYS A 248 6.26 6.24 -17.15
CA LYS A 248 5.41 5.07 -17.35
C LYS A 248 4.99 4.34 -16.06
N SER A 249 4.93 5.07 -14.95
CA SER A 249 4.35 4.56 -13.70
C SER A 249 2.84 4.57 -13.80
N LEU A 250 2.19 3.41 -13.67
CA LEU A 250 0.75 3.27 -13.84
C LEU A 250 -0.02 4.16 -12.84
N ASP A 251 0.34 4.08 -11.55
CA ASP A 251 -0.36 4.83 -10.51
C ASP A 251 -0.21 6.35 -10.68
N TRP A 252 1.01 6.82 -10.92
CA TRP A 252 1.27 8.26 -11.08
C TRP A 252 0.81 8.81 -12.43
N THR A 253 0.65 7.96 -13.45
CA THR A 253 -0.03 8.33 -14.70
C THR A 253 -1.49 8.62 -14.45
N ILE A 254 -2.21 7.78 -13.70
CA ILE A 254 -3.61 8.03 -13.34
C ILE A 254 -3.74 9.27 -12.44
N ALA A 255 -2.81 9.46 -11.50
CA ALA A 255 -2.76 10.66 -10.68
C ALA A 255 -2.60 11.95 -11.53
N ALA A 256 -1.69 11.95 -12.50
CA ALA A 256 -1.48 13.07 -13.40
C ALA A 256 -2.70 13.33 -14.29
N PHE A 257 -3.32 12.29 -14.85
CA PHE A 257 -4.59 12.44 -15.59
C PHE A 257 -5.69 13.08 -14.74
N PHE A 258 -5.86 12.62 -13.50
CA PHE A 258 -6.83 13.21 -12.58
C PHE A 258 -6.56 14.68 -12.33
N ARG A 259 -5.29 15.04 -12.05
CA ARG A 259 -4.90 16.44 -11.81
C ARG A 259 -5.10 17.34 -13.03
N LEU A 260 -4.91 16.80 -14.24
CA LEU A 260 -5.25 17.51 -15.48
C LEU A 260 -6.75 17.81 -15.61
N GLY A 261 -7.66 17.08 -14.95
CA GLY A 261 -9.07 17.51 -14.82
C GLY A 261 -9.27 18.49 -13.67
N ASP A 262 -8.59 18.25 -12.55
CA ASP A 262 -8.73 19.04 -11.33
C ASP A 262 -8.28 20.50 -11.49
N ILE A 263 -7.23 20.76 -12.26
CA ILE A 263 -6.78 22.14 -12.56
C ILE A 263 -7.86 22.95 -13.28
N TYR A 264 -8.57 22.34 -14.23
CA TYR A 264 -9.66 22.98 -14.98
C TYR A 264 -10.91 23.16 -14.13
N ARG A 265 -11.22 22.15 -13.29
CA ARG A 265 -12.31 22.24 -12.32
C ARG A 265 -12.10 23.39 -11.34
N ASP A 266 -10.93 23.52 -10.73
CA ASP A 266 -10.65 24.63 -9.80
C ASP A 266 -10.64 26.00 -10.51
N PHE A 267 -10.33 26.05 -11.80
CA PHE A 267 -10.46 27.26 -12.61
C PHE A 267 -11.93 27.66 -12.79
N ALA A 268 -12.78 26.73 -13.22
CA ALA A 268 -14.23 26.94 -13.35
C ALA A 268 -14.85 27.37 -12.01
N ASP A 269 -14.52 26.65 -10.93
CA ASP A 269 -14.93 27.00 -9.57
C ASP A 269 -14.53 28.42 -9.17
N THR A 270 -13.36 28.89 -9.63
CA THR A 270 -12.88 30.24 -9.34
C THR A 270 -13.68 31.31 -10.08
N LEU A 271 -14.16 31.00 -11.29
CA LEU A 271 -15.08 31.85 -12.05
C LEU A 271 -16.45 31.88 -11.38
N TYR A 272 -17.05 30.73 -11.08
CA TYR A 272 -18.37 30.67 -10.43
C TYR A 272 -18.40 31.33 -9.04
N LYS A 273 -17.26 31.42 -8.36
CA LYS A 273 -17.10 32.09 -7.06
C LYS A 273 -16.61 33.54 -7.19
N ALA A 274 -16.59 34.11 -8.40
CA ALA A 274 -16.18 35.50 -8.61
C ALA A 274 -17.09 36.46 -7.82
N PRO A 275 -16.51 37.42 -7.06
CA PRO A 275 -17.32 38.43 -6.40
C PRO A 275 -17.94 39.39 -7.41
N GLN A 276 -19.12 39.93 -7.09
CA GLN A 276 -19.77 40.94 -7.92
C GLN A 276 -18.92 42.24 -7.97
N PRO A 277 -18.64 42.79 -9.16
CA PRO A 277 -17.94 44.06 -9.29
C PRO A 277 -18.77 45.22 -8.73
N ARG A 278 -18.11 46.24 -8.18
CA ARG A 278 -18.77 47.49 -7.74
C ARG A 278 -18.91 48.47 -8.91
N GLY A 279 -19.96 49.28 -8.87
CA GLY A 279 -20.16 50.39 -9.80
C GLY A 279 -20.80 50.00 -11.14
N LEU A 280 -21.40 48.81 -11.21
CA LEU A 280 -22.20 48.36 -12.35
C LEU A 280 -23.70 48.52 -12.07
N SER A 281 -24.49 48.80 -13.12
CA SER A 281 -25.95 48.70 -13.07
C SER A 281 -26.41 47.25 -12.89
N GLU A 282 -27.69 47.05 -12.61
CA GLU A 282 -28.28 45.71 -12.54
C GLU A 282 -28.17 44.96 -13.88
N GLU A 283 -28.36 45.64 -15.02
CA GLU A 283 -28.18 45.02 -16.34
C GLU A 283 -26.70 44.66 -16.58
N GLU A 284 -25.77 45.54 -16.22
CA GLU A 284 -24.33 45.29 -16.37
C GLU A 284 -23.84 44.14 -15.47
N LEU A 285 -24.39 44.02 -14.25
CA LEU A 285 -24.12 42.88 -13.36
C LEU A 285 -24.63 41.57 -13.95
N GLN A 286 -25.82 41.56 -14.56
CA GLN A 286 -26.35 40.36 -15.21
C GLN A 286 -25.47 39.95 -16.40
N ILE A 287 -25.05 40.91 -17.23
CA ILE A 287 -24.13 40.65 -18.35
C ILE A 287 -22.81 40.08 -17.84
N PHE A 288 -22.25 40.65 -16.77
CA PHE A 288 -21.02 40.15 -16.16
C PHE A 288 -21.17 38.72 -15.65
N THR A 289 -22.26 38.43 -14.91
CA THR A 289 -22.54 37.08 -14.39
C THR A 289 -22.65 36.07 -15.53
N ASN A 290 -23.43 36.38 -16.58
CA ASN A 290 -23.58 35.50 -17.73
C ASN A 290 -22.22 35.23 -18.42
N GLN A 291 -21.38 36.25 -18.59
CA GLN A 291 -20.05 36.07 -19.18
C GLN A 291 -19.14 35.18 -18.33
N VAL A 292 -19.18 35.35 -17.01
CA VAL A 292 -18.40 34.52 -16.08
C VAL A 292 -18.88 33.08 -16.08
N GLU A 293 -20.20 32.85 -16.14
CA GLU A 293 -20.80 31.52 -16.25
C GLU A 293 -20.46 30.84 -17.58
N ASP A 294 -20.60 31.55 -18.71
CA ASP A 294 -20.26 31.03 -20.05
C ASP A 294 -18.79 30.65 -20.16
N GLU A 295 -17.90 31.47 -19.60
CA GLU A 295 -16.48 31.12 -19.51
C GLU A 295 -16.26 29.94 -18.56
N GLY A 296 -16.90 29.93 -17.39
CA GLY A 296 -16.81 28.83 -16.42
C GLY A 296 -17.17 27.47 -17.03
N LEU A 297 -18.26 27.42 -17.80
CA LEU A 297 -18.74 26.22 -18.48
C LEU A 297 -17.71 25.64 -19.46
N LYS A 298 -16.90 26.47 -20.14
CA LYS A 298 -15.84 25.99 -21.06
C LYS A 298 -14.77 25.19 -20.30
N PHE A 299 -14.34 25.69 -19.15
CA PHE A 299 -13.35 24.98 -18.31
C PHE A 299 -13.96 23.78 -17.61
N GLU A 300 -15.21 23.86 -17.17
CA GLU A 300 -15.93 22.73 -16.59
C GLU A 300 -16.08 21.57 -17.58
N ASN A 301 -16.49 21.85 -18.83
CA ASN A 301 -16.55 20.85 -19.89
C ASN A 301 -15.18 20.20 -20.15
N THR A 302 -14.11 21.00 -20.16
CA THR A 302 -12.75 20.47 -20.27
C THR A 302 -12.41 19.57 -19.08
N ALA A 303 -12.78 19.96 -17.85
CA ALA A 303 -12.56 19.13 -16.66
C ALA A 303 -13.30 17.78 -16.76
N ILE A 304 -14.56 17.80 -17.22
CA ILE A 304 -15.37 16.60 -17.47
C ILE A 304 -14.65 15.66 -18.44
N GLU A 305 -14.25 16.15 -19.62
CA GLU A 305 -13.52 15.35 -20.63
C GLU A 305 -12.24 14.71 -20.04
N ARG A 306 -11.50 15.46 -19.23
CA ARG A 306 -10.27 14.97 -18.59
C ARG A 306 -10.57 13.91 -17.52
N PHE A 307 -11.63 14.06 -16.73
CA PHE A 307 -12.05 13.03 -15.77
C PHE A 307 -12.56 11.77 -16.47
N GLU A 308 -13.31 11.88 -17.56
CA GLU A 308 -13.73 10.74 -18.38
C GLU A 308 -12.54 9.99 -18.95
N LYS A 309 -11.55 10.74 -19.48
CA LYS A 309 -10.29 10.16 -19.95
C LYS A 309 -9.54 9.47 -18.81
N THR A 310 -9.49 10.06 -17.62
CA THR A 310 -8.86 9.45 -16.45
C THR A 310 -9.51 8.11 -16.09
N VAL A 311 -10.84 8.04 -16.03
CA VAL A 311 -11.56 6.78 -15.74
C VAL A 311 -11.34 5.75 -16.85
N THR A 312 -11.35 6.18 -18.11
CA THR A 312 -11.09 5.32 -19.27
C THR A 312 -9.68 4.72 -19.22
N GLU A 313 -8.67 5.55 -18.98
CA GLU A 313 -7.28 5.10 -18.85
C GLU A 313 -7.08 4.22 -17.62
N SER A 314 -7.72 4.53 -16.49
CA SER A 314 -7.68 3.69 -15.29
C SER A 314 -8.24 2.30 -15.54
N ARG A 315 -9.36 2.20 -16.26
CA ARG A 315 -9.94 0.90 -16.67
C ARG A 315 -9.04 0.16 -17.66
N ARG A 316 -8.51 0.85 -18.67
CA ARG A 316 -7.60 0.29 -19.68
C ARG A 316 -6.33 -0.28 -19.05
N LEU A 317 -5.75 0.45 -18.10
CA LEU A 317 -4.54 0.09 -17.37
C LEU A 317 -4.80 -0.83 -16.16
N LYS A 318 -6.07 -1.12 -15.85
CA LYS A 318 -6.50 -1.92 -14.69
C LYS A 318 -6.00 -1.39 -13.34
N VAL A 319 -5.86 -0.06 -13.23
CA VAL A 319 -5.45 0.63 -12.01
C VAL A 319 -6.69 0.89 -11.15
N THR A 320 -6.61 0.57 -9.85
CA THR A 320 -7.72 0.70 -8.88
C THR A 320 -7.25 1.38 -7.59
N ASN A 321 -6.50 2.47 -7.73
CA ASN A 321 -5.96 3.25 -6.61
C ASN A 321 -6.88 4.42 -6.20
N ASP A 322 -6.45 5.20 -5.21
CA ASP A 322 -7.22 6.36 -4.72
C ASP A 322 -7.48 7.43 -5.79
N TRP A 323 -6.58 7.61 -6.76
CA TRP A 323 -6.76 8.57 -7.85
C TRP A 323 -7.82 8.11 -8.85
N ALA A 324 -7.85 6.82 -9.17
CA ALA A 324 -8.91 6.21 -9.97
C ALA A 324 -10.29 6.40 -9.31
N LYS A 325 -10.36 6.18 -8.00
CA LYS A 325 -11.57 6.39 -7.21
C LYS A 325 -12.00 7.85 -7.22
N ARG A 326 -11.07 8.79 -6.98
CA ARG A 326 -11.34 10.24 -7.04
C ARG A 326 -11.81 10.69 -8.42
N ALA A 327 -11.25 10.12 -9.49
CA ALA A 327 -11.69 10.41 -10.85
C ALA A 327 -13.13 9.94 -11.08
N LEU A 328 -13.47 8.73 -10.64
CA LEU A 328 -14.83 8.21 -10.72
C LEU A 328 -15.82 9.05 -9.90
N GLU A 329 -15.45 9.43 -8.69
CA GLU A 329 -16.23 10.32 -7.83
C GLU A 329 -16.40 11.72 -8.46
N ALA A 330 -15.38 12.25 -9.13
CA ALA A 330 -15.45 13.53 -9.80
C ALA A 330 -16.40 13.48 -11.00
N ILE A 331 -16.26 12.49 -11.90
CA ILE A 331 -17.12 12.39 -13.08
C ILE A 331 -18.56 12.02 -12.74
N ASN A 332 -18.79 11.24 -11.66
CA ASN A 332 -20.12 10.90 -11.18
C ASN A 332 -20.96 12.15 -10.83
N LYS A 333 -20.34 13.23 -10.33
CA LYS A 333 -21.06 14.48 -10.04
C LYS A 333 -21.68 15.11 -11.28
N TYR A 334 -21.05 14.93 -12.44
CA TYR A 334 -21.51 15.48 -13.72
C TYR A 334 -22.40 14.50 -14.48
N LYS A 335 -22.06 13.22 -14.45
CA LYS A 335 -22.72 12.15 -15.22
C LYS A 335 -23.01 10.92 -14.35
N PRO A 336 -23.94 11.01 -13.39
CA PRO A 336 -24.15 9.95 -12.40
C PRO A 336 -24.73 8.67 -12.98
N GLN A 337 -25.49 8.75 -14.09
CA GLN A 337 -26.08 7.59 -14.77
C GLN A 337 -25.02 6.80 -15.55
N ASP A 338 -24.07 7.49 -16.21
CA ASP A 338 -22.99 6.86 -16.98
C ASP A 338 -21.86 6.34 -16.09
N TYR A 339 -21.67 6.97 -14.92
CA TYR A 339 -20.59 6.66 -13.98
C TYR A 339 -21.12 6.40 -12.55
N PRO A 340 -21.92 5.35 -12.33
CA PRO A 340 -22.46 5.05 -11.01
C PRO A 340 -21.35 4.66 -10.01
N LEU A 341 -21.47 5.14 -8.77
CA LEU A 341 -20.59 4.74 -7.67
C LEU A 341 -21.08 3.41 -7.09
N PHE A 342 -20.35 2.34 -7.34
CA PHE A 342 -20.58 1.08 -6.63
C PHE A 342 -20.04 1.21 -5.21
N LYS A 343 -20.90 1.01 -4.20
CA LYS A 343 -20.43 0.86 -2.82
C LYS A 343 -19.45 -0.30 -2.78
N GLU A 344 -18.27 -0.08 -2.20
CA GLU A 344 -17.35 -1.17 -1.91
C GLU A 344 -18.15 -2.25 -1.17
N PRO A 345 -18.21 -3.51 -1.68
CA PRO A 345 -18.90 -4.55 -0.96
C PRO A 345 -18.26 -4.58 0.42
N LYS A 346 -19.07 -4.39 1.47
CA LYS A 346 -18.61 -4.62 2.85
C LYS A 346 -18.02 -6.03 2.84
N ARG A 347 -16.70 -6.13 2.80
CA ARG A 347 -16.02 -7.41 2.92
C ARG A 347 -16.44 -7.90 4.28
N ARG A 348 -17.33 -8.92 4.32
CA ARG A 348 -17.53 -9.65 5.57
C ARG A 348 -16.12 -10.04 6.00
N PRO A 349 -15.70 -9.74 7.24
CA PRO A 349 -14.51 -10.35 7.77
C PRO A 349 -14.69 -11.85 7.60
N THR A 350 -14.03 -12.44 6.62
CA THR A 350 -13.94 -13.89 6.50
C THR A 350 -12.99 -14.29 7.60
N PHE A 351 -13.52 -14.46 8.80
CA PHE A 351 -12.92 -15.37 9.75
C PHE A 351 -13.11 -16.75 9.13
N GLU A 352 -12.16 -17.18 8.29
CA GLU A 352 -12.03 -18.61 8.05
C GLU A 352 -11.81 -19.24 9.43
N PRO A 353 -12.70 -20.13 9.90
CA PRO A 353 -12.46 -20.82 11.14
C PRO A 353 -11.16 -21.60 10.99
N ARG A 354 -10.13 -21.22 11.75
CA ARG A 354 -8.79 -21.84 11.72
C ARG A 354 -8.80 -23.31 12.18
N PHE A 355 -9.95 -23.85 12.55
CA PHE A 355 -10.14 -25.24 12.92
C PHE A 355 -11.48 -25.74 12.39
N ARG A 356 -11.45 -26.88 11.70
CA ARG A 356 -12.65 -27.70 11.53
C ARG A 356 -12.94 -28.34 12.89
N ILE A 357 -14.13 -28.07 13.43
CA ILE A 357 -14.68 -28.92 14.48
C ILE A 357 -15.17 -30.16 13.73
N ASP A 358 -14.42 -31.26 13.80
CA ASP A 358 -14.98 -32.54 13.40
C ASP A 358 -16.22 -32.76 14.25
N ALA A 359 -17.37 -32.84 13.60
CA ALA A 359 -18.62 -33.16 14.27
C ALA A 359 -18.39 -34.46 15.03
N ARG A 360 -18.46 -34.38 16.37
CA ARG A 360 -18.43 -35.53 17.27
C ARG A 360 -19.43 -36.53 16.70
N THR A 361 -18.96 -37.69 16.25
CA THR A 361 -19.80 -38.77 15.77
C THR A 361 -20.65 -39.24 16.94
N VAL A 362 -21.84 -38.66 17.07
CA VAL A 362 -22.89 -39.18 17.94
C VAL A 362 -23.26 -40.54 17.36
N GLY A 363 -23.18 -41.57 18.21
CA GLY A 363 -23.27 -42.97 17.84
C GLY A 363 -24.45 -43.31 16.94
N ALA A 364 -24.23 -44.33 16.11
CA ALA A 364 -25.21 -44.88 15.18
C ALA A 364 -26.59 -45.08 15.85
N PRO A 365 -27.69 -44.64 15.22
CA PRO A 365 -29.01 -45.01 15.67
C PRO A 365 -29.29 -46.47 15.32
N THR A 366 -29.77 -47.20 16.32
CA THR A 366 -30.31 -48.55 16.23
C THR A 366 -31.41 -48.65 15.16
N LYS A 367 -31.42 -49.77 14.42
CA LYS A 367 -32.41 -50.10 13.38
C LYS A 367 -33.84 -49.88 13.89
N ALA A 368 -34.53 -48.90 13.30
CA ALA A 368 -35.99 -48.79 13.37
C ALA A 368 -36.61 -49.38 12.10
N THR A 369 -37.60 -50.25 12.28
CA THR A 369 -38.42 -50.90 11.23
C THR A 369 -39.17 -49.88 10.36
N PRO A 370 -39.37 -50.15 9.05
CA PRO A 370 -40.07 -49.23 8.16
C PRO A 370 -41.60 -49.26 8.36
N PRO A 371 -42.30 -48.11 8.25
CA PRO A 371 -43.76 -48.03 8.27
C PRO A 371 -44.39 -48.42 6.92
N PRO A 372 -45.68 -48.82 6.88
CA PRO A 372 -46.32 -49.41 5.70
C PRO A 372 -46.65 -48.37 4.62
N ALA A 373 -46.69 -48.83 3.36
CA ALA A 373 -46.93 -48.00 2.19
C ALA A 373 -48.37 -47.44 2.11
N PRO A 374 -48.57 -46.20 1.60
CA PRO A 374 -49.89 -45.60 1.44
C PRO A 374 -50.63 -46.14 0.19
N PRO A 375 -51.99 -46.16 0.20
CA PRO A 375 -52.79 -46.74 -0.88
C PRO A 375 -52.90 -45.83 -2.11
N THR A 376 -52.89 -46.45 -3.29
CA THR A 376 -53.07 -45.82 -4.61
C THR A 376 -54.53 -45.51 -4.89
N THR A 377 -54.86 -44.25 -5.21
CA THR A 377 -56.17 -43.86 -5.78
C THR A 377 -56.12 -43.80 -7.31
N PRO A 378 -57.18 -44.21 -8.03
CA PRO A 378 -57.17 -44.40 -9.48
C PRO A 378 -57.59 -43.15 -10.27
N THR A 379 -57.05 -43.04 -11.48
CA THR A 379 -57.32 -42.05 -12.53
C THR A 379 -58.75 -42.19 -13.08
N PRO A 380 -59.49 -41.09 -13.33
CA PRO A 380 -60.80 -41.17 -13.96
C PRO A 380 -60.71 -41.27 -15.49
N THR A 381 -61.51 -42.19 -16.05
CA THR A 381 -61.79 -42.41 -17.48
C THR A 381 -62.58 -41.25 -18.10
N PRO A 382 -62.34 -40.91 -19.39
CA PRO A 382 -63.17 -39.99 -20.15
C PRO A 382 -64.38 -40.69 -20.78
N ASP A 383 -65.53 -40.02 -20.77
CA ASP A 383 -66.78 -40.44 -21.41
C ASP A 383 -66.73 -40.27 -22.95
N PRO A 384 -67.48 -41.08 -23.72
CA PRO A 384 -67.40 -41.17 -25.17
C PRO A 384 -68.38 -40.21 -25.86
N ASN A 385 -68.11 -39.79 -27.11
CA ASN A 385 -69.00 -39.91 -28.28
C ASN A 385 -68.63 -38.94 -29.42
N THR A 386 -69.01 -39.35 -30.63
CA THR A 386 -68.86 -38.77 -31.97
C THR A 386 -67.44 -38.90 -32.57
N GLY A 387 -67.20 -39.57 -33.68
CA GLY A 387 -68.07 -40.21 -34.68
C GLY A 387 -67.33 -40.14 -36.01
N ALA A 388 -67.05 -41.30 -36.61
CA ALA A 388 -66.38 -41.44 -37.90
C ALA A 388 -67.28 -40.93 -39.06
N PRO A 389 -66.75 -40.74 -40.28
CA PRO A 389 -66.29 -41.85 -41.12
C PRO A 389 -64.80 -41.86 -41.45
#